data_AF-G8M3A3-F1
#
_entry.id   AF-G8M3A3-F1
#
_cell.length_a   1.000
_cell.length_b   1.000
_cell.length_c   1.000
_cell.angle_alpha   90.00
_cell.angle_beta   90.00
_cell.angle_gamma   90.00
#
_symmetry.space_group_name_H-M   'P 1'
#
loop_
_entity.id
_entity.type
_entity.pdbx_description
1 polymer ?
#
loop_
_entity_poly.entity_id
_entity_poly.type
_entity_poly.pdbx_seq_one_letter_code
_entity_poly.pdbx_strand_id
1 'polypeptide(L)'
;MNYVDIPNIPKGKVTLAIVDGRINDSVEKGLFDNGINIIKTKAHPSLYDSVAFHPDMFLHHIGGSKIVYAPGTSIDIVRELERYGFQMIRGETELKCKYPGNISYNAARVGRFVFHNTKYTDKVLKNFFLKLDLELVHINQGYAKCAISVVDENSIITMDQGIARVADRKGLDVLVIEEKNILLPGLDYGFIGGSSGLIDKDKWAVAGKLESLESYSKIMEFVSNKGKKIISLSGQQVVDIGSLIPVCSY
;
A
#
# COMPACT_ATOMS: atom_id res chain seq x y z
N MET A 1 5.75 14.20 16.53
CA MET A 1 5.73 13.62 15.17
C MET A 1 4.26 13.51 14.79
N ASN A 2 3.86 14.03 13.62
CA ASN A 2 2.47 14.00 13.19
C ASN A 2 2.26 12.73 12.37
N TYR A 3 1.67 11.72 13.00
CA TYR A 3 1.40 10.44 12.34
C TYR A 3 0.21 10.56 11.40
N VAL A 4 0.18 9.75 10.35
CA VAL A 4 -0.99 9.64 9.48
C VAL A 4 -2.14 8.96 10.25
N ASP A 5 -3.28 9.63 10.40
CA ASP A 5 -4.42 9.08 11.17
C ASP A 5 -5.22 8.02 10.40
N ILE A 6 -5.44 8.27 9.11
CA ILE A 6 -6.13 7.35 8.20
C ILE A 6 -5.06 6.76 7.27
N PRO A 7 -4.67 5.48 7.44
CA PRO A 7 -3.70 4.81 6.60
C PRO A 7 -3.96 5.03 5.11
N ASN A 8 -2.90 5.26 4.35
CA ASN A 8 -2.91 5.58 2.92
C ASN A 8 -3.49 6.95 2.54
N ILE A 9 -4.06 7.73 3.46
CA ILE A 9 -4.74 9.01 3.17
C ILE A 9 -4.15 10.12 4.07
N PRO A 10 -2.95 10.64 3.76
CA PRO A 10 -2.36 11.73 4.52
C PRO A 10 -3.17 13.03 4.32
N LYS A 11 -3.29 13.83 5.40
CA LYS A 11 -3.98 15.14 5.36
C LYS A 11 -3.07 16.30 4.98
N GLY A 12 -1.76 16.05 4.95
CA GLY A 12 -0.74 17.02 4.56
C GLY A 12 0.43 16.32 3.87
N LYS A 13 1.45 17.10 3.54
CA LYS A 13 2.64 16.60 2.88
C LYS A 13 3.33 15.52 3.73
N VAL A 14 3.54 14.35 3.14
CA VAL A 14 4.21 13.22 3.79
C VAL A 14 5.68 13.56 4.06
N THR A 15 6.16 13.15 5.23
CA THR A 15 7.55 13.37 5.69
C THR A 15 8.31 12.08 5.90
N LEU A 16 7.59 10.97 6.11
CA LEU A 16 8.15 9.64 6.31
C LEU A 16 7.24 8.59 5.66
N ALA A 17 7.84 7.68 4.89
CA ALA A 17 7.15 6.54 4.30
C ALA A 17 7.95 5.23 4.47
N ILE A 18 7.25 4.10 4.43
CA ILE A 18 7.86 2.76 4.39
C ILE A 18 7.76 2.23 2.96
N VAL A 19 8.85 1.66 2.44
CA VAL A 19 8.98 1.19 1.06
C VAL A 19 9.74 -0.13 0.99
N ASP A 20 9.62 -0.85 -0.13
CA ASP A 20 10.45 -2.03 -0.43
C ASP A 20 11.94 -1.66 -0.36
N GLY A 21 12.73 -2.46 0.36
CA GLY A 21 14.16 -2.19 0.53
C GLY A 21 15.02 -2.30 -0.74
N ARG A 22 14.43 -2.76 -1.85
CA ARG A 22 15.06 -2.91 -3.16
C ARG A 22 14.63 -1.83 -4.15
N ILE A 23 13.88 -0.80 -3.71
CA ILE A 23 13.61 0.34 -4.60
C ILE A 23 14.92 0.88 -5.16
N ASN A 24 14.92 1.22 -6.45
CA ASN A 24 16.11 1.73 -7.10
C ASN A 24 16.37 3.20 -6.74
N ASP A 25 17.59 3.66 -7.01
CA ASP A 25 18.05 5.02 -6.71
C ASP A 25 17.18 6.11 -7.33
N SER A 26 16.55 5.84 -8.48
CA SER A 26 15.70 6.82 -9.15
C SER A 26 14.39 7.05 -8.38
N VAL A 27 13.75 5.99 -7.88
CA VAL A 27 12.53 6.08 -7.06
C VAL A 27 12.86 6.70 -5.69
N GLU A 28 13.99 6.31 -5.10
CA GLU A 28 14.47 6.90 -3.84
C GLU A 28 14.73 8.40 -3.98
N LYS A 29 15.42 8.82 -5.06
CA LYS A 29 15.62 10.23 -5.36
C LYS A 29 14.29 10.96 -5.56
N GLY A 30 13.32 10.37 -6.25
CA GLY A 30 12.00 10.97 -6.44
C GLY A 30 11.26 11.22 -5.13
N LEU A 31 11.37 10.30 -4.16
CA LEU A 31 10.81 10.49 -2.81
C LEU A 31 11.54 11.61 -2.06
N PHE A 32 12.88 11.63 -2.11
CA PHE A 32 13.70 12.66 -1.48
C PHE A 32 13.45 14.06 -2.07
N ASP A 33 13.35 14.19 -3.39
CA ASP A 33 13.03 15.46 -4.08
C ASP A 33 11.64 15.98 -3.67
N ASN A 34 10.73 15.08 -3.27
CA ASN A 34 9.44 15.43 -2.69
C ASN A 34 9.51 15.71 -1.18
N GLY A 35 10.67 15.64 -0.55
CA GLY A 35 10.91 15.90 0.87
C GLY A 35 10.46 14.77 1.80
N ILE A 36 10.46 13.53 1.30
CA ILE A 36 10.02 12.34 2.04
C ILE A 36 11.25 11.53 2.44
N ASN A 37 11.42 11.32 3.75
CA ASN A 37 12.35 10.33 4.26
C ASN A 37 11.75 8.93 4.13
N ILE A 38 12.59 7.91 4.02
CA ILE A 38 12.14 6.54 3.81
C ILE A 38 12.72 5.58 4.85
N ILE A 39 11.92 4.57 5.20
CA ILE A 39 12.36 3.36 5.90
C ILE A 39 12.26 2.22 4.89
N LYS A 40 13.41 1.67 4.53
CA LYS A 40 13.54 0.54 3.60
C LYS A 40 13.37 -0.77 4.36
N THR A 41 12.45 -1.62 3.92
CA THR A 41 12.25 -2.94 4.52
C THR A 41 13.43 -3.89 4.28
N LYS A 42 13.41 -5.02 4.99
CA LYS A 42 14.26 -6.19 4.69
C LYS A 42 13.37 -7.36 4.28
N ALA A 43 13.96 -8.34 3.59
CA ALA A 43 13.27 -9.58 3.21
C ALA A 43 12.60 -10.24 4.43
N HIS A 44 11.32 -10.56 4.29
CA HIS A 44 10.63 -11.45 5.22
C HIS A 44 10.95 -12.90 4.85
N PRO A 45 11.53 -13.71 5.77
CA PRO A 45 12.10 -15.03 5.44
C PRO A 45 11.06 -16.05 4.96
N SER A 46 9.80 -15.87 5.33
CA SER A 46 8.71 -16.77 4.94
C SER A 46 8.09 -16.48 3.57
N LEU A 47 8.44 -15.37 2.91
CA LEU A 47 7.84 -14.94 1.64
C LEU A 47 8.76 -15.29 0.46
N TYR A 48 8.17 -15.46 -0.73
CA TYR A 48 8.94 -15.66 -1.96
C TYR A 48 9.51 -14.34 -2.47
N ASP A 49 10.59 -14.43 -3.24
CA ASP A 49 11.46 -13.29 -3.57
C ASP A 49 10.74 -12.07 -4.12
N SER A 50 9.78 -12.23 -5.03
CA SER A 50 9.09 -11.08 -5.66
C SER A 50 8.46 -10.15 -4.62
N VAL A 51 7.86 -10.71 -3.56
CA VAL A 51 7.11 -9.95 -2.55
C VAL A 51 7.79 -9.92 -1.18
N ALA A 52 8.99 -10.51 -1.04
CA ALA A 52 9.64 -10.68 0.25
C ALA A 52 9.99 -9.35 0.94
N PHE A 53 10.16 -8.27 0.18
CA PHE A 53 10.44 -6.93 0.72
C PHE A 53 9.22 -6.01 0.69
N HIS A 54 8.09 -6.44 0.13
CA HIS A 54 6.89 -5.61 0.03
C HIS A 54 6.37 -5.26 1.43
N PRO A 55 6.40 -3.98 1.86
CA PRO A 55 6.02 -3.62 3.22
C PRO A 55 4.56 -3.99 3.52
N ASP A 56 3.65 -3.85 2.55
CA ASP A 56 2.23 -4.19 2.72
C ASP A 56 1.95 -5.70 2.92
N MET A 57 2.93 -6.57 2.72
CA MET A 57 2.78 -8.01 2.95
C MET A 57 2.93 -8.40 4.43
N PHE A 58 3.66 -7.61 5.21
CA PHE A 58 3.98 -7.94 6.60
C PHE A 58 3.89 -6.76 7.57
N LEU A 59 3.57 -5.55 7.11
CA LEU A 59 3.25 -4.38 7.92
C LEU A 59 1.87 -3.85 7.55
N HIS A 60 1.09 -3.48 8.56
CA HIS A 60 -0.19 -2.81 8.37
C HIS A 60 -0.31 -1.65 9.35
N HIS A 61 -0.30 -0.43 8.80
CA HIS A 61 -0.52 0.78 9.58
C HIS A 61 -2.00 0.86 10.00
N ILE A 62 -2.25 1.00 11.29
CA ILE A 62 -3.60 1.05 11.85
C ILE A 62 -4.16 2.48 11.87
N GLY A 63 -3.27 3.47 11.83
CA GLY A 63 -3.56 4.88 12.06
C GLY A 63 -2.88 5.38 13.32
N GLY A 64 -2.48 6.66 13.31
CA GLY A 64 -1.69 7.25 14.37
C GLY A 64 -0.36 6.50 14.53
N SER A 65 0.07 6.29 15.77
CA SER A 65 1.35 5.64 16.07
C SER A 65 1.34 4.11 16.01
N LYS A 66 0.26 3.43 15.58
CA LYS A 66 0.17 1.96 15.69
C LYS A 66 0.43 1.26 14.35
N ILE A 67 1.35 0.30 14.35
CA ILE A 67 1.61 -0.59 13.21
C ILE A 67 1.56 -2.02 13.69
N VAL A 68 0.76 -2.85 13.02
CA VAL A 68 0.77 -4.30 13.22
C VAL A 68 1.77 -4.93 12.25
N TYR A 69 2.60 -5.86 12.74
CA TYR A 69 3.60 -6.54 11.92
C TYR A 69 3.52 -8.07 12.02
N ALA A 70 3.90 -8.77 10.96
CA ALA A 70 3.90 -10.23 10.91
C ALA A 70 5.03 -10.84 11.76
N PRO A 71 4.78 -11.97 12.46
CA PRO A 71 5.85 -12.82 12.98
C PRO A 71 6.89 -13.16 11.90
N GLY A 72 8.17 -12.90 12.19
CA GLY A 72 9.28 -13.07 11.25
C GLY A 72 9.78 -11.78 10.61
N THR A 73 9.07 -10.66 10.79
CA THR A 73 9.55 -9.33 10.38
C THR A 73 10.87 -9.00 11.07
N SER A 74 11.83 -8.44 10.31
CA SER A 74 13.16 -8.10 10.81
C SER A 74 13.10 -7.21 12.06
N ILE A 75 13.81 -7.62 13.11
CA ILE A 75 13.88 -6.87 14.37
C ILE A 75 14.49 -5.47 14.18
N ASP A 76 15.38 -5.30 13.20
CA ASP A 76 15.99 -4.00 12.92
C ASP A 76 14.95 -3.00 12.40
N ILE A 77 14.04 -3.46 11.53
CA ILE A 77 12.93 -2.65 11.01
C ILE A 77 11.94 -2.30 12.11
N VAL A 78 11.61 -3.28 12.98
CA VAL A 78 10.74 -3.05 14.14
C VAL A 78 11.35 -1.98 15.05
N ARG A 79 12.63 -2.12 15.42
CA ARG A 79 13.35 -1.15 16.27
C ARG A 79 13.50 0.22 15.60
N GLU A 80 13.69 0.25 14.30
CA GLU A 80 13.74 1.51 13.55
C GLU A 80 12.42 2.26 13.66
N LEU A 81 11.30 1.60 13.41
CA LEU A 81 9.97 2.19 13.57
C LEU A 81 9.69 2.61 15.02
N GLU A 82 10.12 1.83 16.01
CA GLU A 82 10.04 2.21 17.43
C GLU A 82 10.82 3.50 17.75
N ARG A 83 11.99 3.73 17.12
CA ARG A 83 12.75 4.98 17.26
C ARG A 83 12.02 6.19 16.68
N TYR A 84 11.13 5.98 15.71
CA TYR A 84 10.19 7.00 15.21
C TYR A 84 8.93 7.13 16.10
N GLY A 85 8.86 6.39 17.21
CA GLY A 85 7.77 6.45 18.19
C GLY A 85 6.55 5.60 17.81
N PHE A 86 6.66 4.72 16.81
CA PHE A 86 5.58 3.78 16.51
C PHE A 86 5.47 2.71 17.60
N GLN A 87 4.24 2.44 18.02
CA GLN A 87 3.88 1.27 18.78
C GLN A 87 3.77 0.07 17.82
N MET A 88 4.79 -0.76 17.84
CA MET A 88 4.86 -1.98 17.04
C MET A 88 4.10 -3.12 17.75
N ILE A 89 3.08 -3.66 17.07
CA ILE A 89 2.21 -4.71 17.62
C ILE A 89 2.41 -5.98 16.80
N ARG A 90 2.88 -7.04 17.45
CA ARG A 90 3.07 -8.33 16.78
C ARG A 90 1.70 -8.95 16.46
N GLY A 91 1.49 -9.32 15.20
CA GLY A 91 0.34 -10.11 14.78
C GLY A 91 0.45 -11.58 15.21
N GLU A 92 -0.62 -12.35 14.99
CA GLU A 92 -0.69 -13.76 15.41
C GLU A 92 -0.38 -14.74 14.27
N THR A 93 -0.60 -14.34 13.02
CA THR A 93 -0.54 -15.22 11.85
C THR A 93 0.87 -15.30 11.30
N GLU A 94 1.49 -16.47 11.36
CA GLU A 94 2.75 -16.72 10.67
C GLU A 94 2.53 -16.76 9.15
N LEU A 95 3.30 -15.95 8.42
CA LEU A 95 3.29 -15.95 6.96
C LEU A 95 3.93 -17.24 6.42
N LYS A 96 3.41 -17.72 5.29
CA LYS A 96 3.93 -18.87 4.54
C LYS A 96 4.36 -18.42 3.15
N CYS A 97 5.16 -19.23 2.46
CA CYS A 97 5.67 -18.89 1.13
C CYS A 97 4.55 -18.76 0.07
N LYS A 98 3.55 -19.65 0.11
CA LYS A 98 2.52 -19.74 -0.92
C LYS A 98 1.20 -19.10 -0.52
N TYR A 99 0.48 -18.59 -1.52
CA TYR A 99 -0.92 -18.21 -1.40
C TYR A 99 -1.80 -19.39 -0.94
N PRO A 100 -2.80 -19.18 -0.07
CA PRO A 100 -3.19 -17.93 0.60
C PRO A 100 -2.51 -17.72 1.96
N GLY A 101 -1.41 -18.40 2.27
CA GLY A 101 -0.72 -18.28 3.56
C GLY A 101 0.17 -17.04 3.69
N ASN A 102 0.34 -16.25 2.63
CA ASN A 102 1.18 -15.05 2.60
C ASN A 102 0.41 -13.73 2.68
N ILE A 103 -0.92 -13.73 2.66
CA ILE A 103 -1.73 -12.50 2.47
C ILE A 103 -2.23 -11.87 3.78
N SER A 104 -1.95 -12.45 4.94
CA SER A 104 -2.72 -12.17 6.17
C SER A 104 -2.72 -10.71 6.64
N TYR A 105 -1.73 -9.92 6.21
CA TYR A 105 -1.57 -8.49 6.53
C TYR A 105 -1.86 -7.55 5.35
N ASN A 106 -2.04 -8.08 4.12
CA ASN A 106 -2.21 -7.32 2.88
C ASN A 106 -3.64 -6.77 2.68
N ALA A 107 -4.29 -6.37 3.77
CA ALA A 107 -5.61 -5.73 3.73
C ALA A 107 -5.49 -4.27 3.25
N ALA A 108 -6.44 -3.80 2.44
CA ALA A 108 -6.46 -2.43 1.92
C ALA A 108 -7.48 -1.57 2.69
N ARG A 109 -7.01 -0.55 3.41
CA ARG A 109 -7.90 0.45 4.04
C ARG A 109 -8.16 1.63 3.11
N VAL A 110 -9.44 1.93 2.89
CA VAL A 110 -9.96 3.05 2.09
C VAL A 110 -11.03 3.75 2.92
N GLY A 111 -10.68 4.88 3.53
CA GLY A 111 -11.56 5.58 4.47
C GLY A 111 -12.01 4.67 5.62
N ARG A 112 -13.32 4.41 5.68
CA ARG A 112 -13.97 3.54 6.69
C ARG A 112 -14.00 2.05 6.32
N PHE A 113 -13.65 1.70 5.09
CA PHE A 113 -13.67 0.32 4.61
C PHE A 113 -12.29 -0.31 4.67
N VAL A 114 -12.24 -1.59 4.99
CA VAL A 114 -11.05 -2.43 4.88
C VAL A 114 -11.37 -3.61 3.98
N PHE A 115 -10.77 -3.68 2.80
CA PHE A 115 -10.97 -4.75 1.84
C PHE A 115 -9.91 -5.82 2.03
N HIS A 116 -10.34 -7.07 2.22
CA HIS A 116 -9.45 -8.21 2.23
C HIS A 116 -10.21 -9.53 2.06
N ASN A 117 -9.49 -10.62 1.80
CA ASN A 117 -10.02 -11.95 2.03
C ASN A 117 -10.14 -12.19 3.55
N THR A 118 -11.33 -11.96 4.09
CA THR A 118 -11.60 -11.98 5.55
C THR A 118 -11.31 -13.32 6.20
N LYS A 119 -11.27 -14.42 5.44
CA LYS A 119 -10.87 -15.74 5.94
C LYS A 119 -9.40 -15.76 6.38
N TYR A 120 -8.55 -15.01 5.69
CA TYR A 120 -7.09 -15.01 5.88
C TYR A 120 -6.57 -13.77 6.62
N THR A 121 -7.43 -12.79 6.93
CA THR A 121 -6.99 -11.61 7.70
C THR A 121 -6.54 -12.01 9.10
N ASP A 122 -5.38 -11.48 9.52
CA ASP A 122 -4.84 -11.67 10.86
C ASP A 122 -5.84 -11.26 11.96
N LYS A 123 -5.87 -12.01 13.06
CA LYS A 123 -6.82 -11.79 14.16
C LYS A 123 -6.59 -10.46 14.88
N VAL A 124 -5.34 -10.04 15.05
CA VAL A 124 -5.01 -8.75 15.68
C VAL A 124 -5.53 -7.60 14.82
N LEU A 125 -5.37 -7.70 13.50
CA LEU A 125 -5.95 -6.74 12.55
C LEU A 125 -7.48 -6.67 12.67
N LYS A 126 -8.17 -7.82 12.64
CA LYS A 126 -9.64 -7.86 12.81
C LYS A 126 -10.09 -7.17 14.08
N ASN A 127 -9.39 -7.38 15.20
CA ASN A 127 -9.70 -6.75 16.47
C ASN A 127 -9.52 -5.23 16.42
N PHE A 128 -8.49 -4.72 15.74
CA PHE A 128 -8.33 -3.28 15.54
C PHE A 128 -9.41 -2.69 14.65
N PHE A 129 -9.75 -3.35 13.55
CA PHE A 129 -10.80 -2.88 12.65
C PHE A 129 -12.13 -2.77 13.38
N LEU A 130 -12.49 -3.77 14.18
CA LEU A 130 -13.69 -3.74 15.02
C LEU A 130 -13.66 -2.58 16.04
N LYS A 131 -12.54 -2.40 16.76
CA LYS A 131 -12.41 -1.33 17.77
C LYS A 131 -12.49 0.08 17.18
N LEU A 132 -12.10 0.22 15.91
CA LEU A 132 -12.12 1.49 15.18
C LEU A 132 -13.41 1.71 14.38
N ASP A 133 -14.40 0.83 14.54
CA ASP A 133 -15.65 0.84 13.77
C ASP A 133 -15.43 0.86 12.26
N LEU A 134 -14.39 0.13 11.80
CA LEU A 134 -14.08 -0.04 10.39
C LEU A 134 -14.83 -1.25 9.84
N GLU A 135 -15.43 -1.06 8.66
CA GLU A 135 -16.15 -2.13 7.99
C GLU A 135 -15.19 -3.03 7.23
N LEU A 136 -15.00 -4.26 7.73
CA LEU A 136 -14.20 -5.27 7.05
C LEU A 136 -15.01 -5.92 5.91
N VAL A 137 -14.69 -5.53 4.67
CA VAL A 137 -15.37 -5.95 3.45
C VAL A 137 -14.66 -7.14 2.82
N HIS A 138 -15.41 -8.22 2.59
CA HIS A 138 -14.87 -9.42 1.97
C HIS A 138 -14.70 -9.28 0.46
N ILE A 139 -13.51 -9.63 -0.01
CA ILE A 139 -13.15 -9.84 -1.42
C ILE A 139 -12.37 -11.15 -1.55
N ASN A 140 -12.43 -11.79 -2.72
CA ASN A 140 -11.70 -13.04 -2.96
C ASN A 140 -10.19 -12.81 -3.14
N GLN A 141 -9.82 -11.67 -3.74
CA GLN A 141 -8.43 -11.27 -3.94
C GLN A 141 -7.75 -11.01 -2.60
N GLY A 142 -6.69 -11.79 -2.33
CA GLY A 142 -5.95 -11.73 -1.07
C GLY A 142 -4.85 -10.67 -1.06
N TYR A 143 -4.23 -10.39 -2.21
CA TYR A 143 -3.27 -9.29 -2.34
C TYR A 143 -4.00 -7.94 -2.45
N ALA A 144 -4.91 -7.66 -1.52
CA ALA A 144 -5.85 -6.57 -1.62
C ALA A 144 -5.14 -5.20 -1.65
N LYS A 145 -4.13 -5.00 -0.80
CA LYS A 145 -3.41 -3.73 -0.76
C LYS A 145 -2.53 -3.52 -1.99
N CYS A 146 -1.92 -4.56 -2.52
CA CYS A 146 -1.23 -4.50 -3.81
C CYS A 146 -2.22 -4.18 -4.95
N ALA A 147 -3.41 -4.78 -4.94
CA ALA A 147 -4.39 -4.63 -6.02
C ALA A 147 -5.19 -3.31 -5.99
N ILE A 148 -5.20 -2.60 -4.85
CA ILE A 148 -5.98 -1.37 -4.64
C ILE A 148 -5.05 -0.17 -4.48
N SER A 149 -5.05 0.69 -5.49
CA SER A 149 -4.50 2.03 -5.33
C SER A 149 -5.56 2.95 -4.74
N VAL A 150 -5.24 3.56 -3.60
CA VAL A 150 -6.13 4.49 -2.90
C VAL A 150 -5.92 5.88 -3.49
N VAL A 151 -6.99 6.50 -4.01
CA VAL A 151 -6.95 7.87 -4.53
C VAL A 151 -7.45 8.86 -3.49
N ASP A 152 -8.47 8.49 -2.71
CA ASP A 152 -8.91 9.20 -1.50
C ASP A 152 -9.77 8.26 -0.63
N GLU A 153 -10.54 8.82 0.31
CA GLU A 153 -11.40 8.07 1.22
C GLU A 153 -12.57 7.33 0.53
N ASN A 154 -12.93 7.72 -0.69
CA ASN A 154 -14.09 7.19 -1.41
C ASN A 154 -13.75 6.73 -2.84
N SER A 155 -12.48 6.80 -3.28
CA SER A 155 -12.09 6.54 -4.67
C SER A 155 -10.88 5.61 -4.75
N ILE A 156 -10.94 4.62 -5.65
CA ILE A 156 -9.86 3.66 -5.88
C ILE A 156 -9.57 3.41 -7.36
N ILE A 157 -8.36 2.94 -7.64
CA ILE A 157 -7.98 2.35 -8.93
C ILE A 157 -7.64 0.88 -8.70
N THR A 158 -8.15 -0.01 -9.54
CA THR A 158 -7.83 -1.43 -9.47
C THR A 158 -7.79 -2.10 -10.83
N MET A 159 -7.03 -3.20 -10.90
CA MET A 159 -6.99 -4.11 -12.05
C MET A 159 -7.92 -5.31 -11.86
N ASP A 160 -8.51 -5.47 -10.66
CA ASP A 160 -9.30 -6.64 -10.28
C ASP A 160 -10.81 -6.36 -10.35
N GLN A 161 -11.51 -7.03 -11.28
CA GLN A 161 -12.95 -6.89 -11.48
C GLN A 161 -13.79 -7.39 -10.29
N GLY A 162 -13.26 -8.29 -9.46
CA GLY A 162 -13.89 -8.74 -8.23
C GLY A 162 -13.88 -7.64 -7.16
N ILE A 163 -12.73 -6.99 -6.98
CA ILE A 163 -12.58 -5.82 -6.11
C ILE A 163 -13.49 -4.70 -6.59
N ALA A 164 -13.44 -4.37 -7.88
CA ALA A 164 -14.21 -3.27 -8.45
C ALA A 164 -15.71 -3.38 -8.16
N ARG A 165 -16.29 -4.55 -8.44
CA ARG A 165 -17.72 -4.82 -8.18
C ARG A 165 -18.08 -4.72 -6.70
N VAL A 166 -17.19 -5.10 -5.80
CA VAL A 166 -17.45 -5.04 -4.35
C VAL A 166 -17.34 -3.60 -3.85
N ALA A 167 -16.33 -2.85 -4.28
CA ALA A 167 -16.13 -1.45 -3.93
C ALA A 167 -17.24 -0.55 -4.47
N ASP A 168 -17.65 -0.73 -5.73
CA ASP A 168 -18.77 0.00 -6.36
C ASP A 168 -20.09 -0.20 -5.59
N ARG A 169 -20.40 -1.45 -5.20
CA ARG A 169 -21.56 -1.74 -4.33
C ARG A 169 -21.48 -1.12 -2.93
N LYS A 170 -20.29 -0.75 -2.47
CA LYS A 170 -20.10 0.00 -1.22
C LYS A 170 -20.17 1.52 -1.42
N GLY A 171 -20.40 1.97 -2.65
CA GLY A 171 -20.54 3.38 -3.03
C GLY A 171 -19.21 4.09 -3.26
N LEU A 172 -18.11 3.34 -3.46
CA LEU A 172 -16.84 3.94 -3.87
C LEU A 172 -16.89 4.27 -5.36
N ASP A 173 -16.20 5.34 -5.74
CA ASP A 173 -15.88 5.60 -7.14
C ASP A 173 -14.68 4.75 -7.57
N VAL A 174 -14.84 3.96 -8.63
CA VAL A 174 -13.88 2.93 -9.00
C VAL A 174 -13.44 3.12 -10.45
N LEU A 175 -12.16 3.41 -10.64
CA LEU A 175 -11.53 3.23 -11.95
C LEU A 175 -11.02 1.80 -12.09
N VAL A 176 -11.55 1.08 -13.07
CA VAL A 176 -11.00 -0.21 -13.49
C VAL A 176 -10.06 0.01 -14.67
N ILE A 177 -8.85 -0.52 -14.55
CA ILE A 177 -7.83 -0.46 -15.61
C ILE A 177 -7.43 -1.86 -16.06
N GLU A 178 -6.96 -1.94 -17.30
CA GLU A 178 -6.29 -3.12 -17.84
C GLU A 178 -4.83 -2.73 -18.06
N GLU A 179 -3.92 -3.45 -17.44
CA GLU A 179 -2.50 -3.13 -17.48
C GLU A 179 -1.66 -4.40 -17.33
N LYS A 180 -0.54 -4.48 -18.03
CA LYS A 180 0.43 -5.58 -17.93
C LYS A 180 1.87 -5.07 -17.88
N ASN A 181 2.09 -3.76 -18.03
CA ASN A 181 3.40 -3.13 -18.10
C ASN A 181 3.92 -2.65 -16.73
N ILE A 182 3.34 -3.13 -15.63
CA ILE A 182 3.87 -2.91 -14.28
C ILE A 182 4.87 -4.02 -13.99
N LEU A 183 6.13 -3.65 -13.75
CA LEU A 183 7.20 -4.61 -13.46
C LEU A 183 7.05 -5.17 -12.03
N LEU A 184 7.05 -6.49 -11.91
CA LEU A 184 7.24 -7.19 -10.65
C LEU A 184 8.27 -8.32 -10.86
N PRO A 185 9.53 -8.15 -10.42
CA PRO A 185 10.58 -9.12 -10.70
C PRO A 185 10.21 -10.55 -10.28
N GLY A 186 10.30 -11.50 -11.21
CA GLY A 186 9.97 -12.91 -10.99
C GLY A 186 8.52 -13.30 -11.28
N LEU A 187 7.68 -12.37 -11.73
CA LEU A 187 6.29 -12.61 -12.14
C LEU A 187 5.98 -11.88 -13.46
N ASP A 188 4.83 -12.20 -14.06
CA ASP A 188 4.43 -11.66 -15.37
C ASP A 188 4.17 -10.14 -15.32
N TYR A 189 3.52 -9.66 -14.27
CA TYR A 189 3.24 -8.25 -14.03
C TYR A 189 2.88 -8.00 -12.55
N GLY A 190 3.05 -6.76 -12.11
CA GLY A 190 2.67 -6.28 -10.78
C GLY A 190 1.30 -5.58 -10.75
N PHE A 191 0.99 -4.97 -9.60
CA PHE A 191 -0.29 -4.29 -9.38
C PHE A 191 -0.15 -2.78 -9.19
N ILE A 192 -1.17 -2.04 -9.66
CA ILE A 192 -1.22 -0.58 -9.54
C ILE A 192 -1.18 -0.07 -8.09
N GLY A 193 -1.82 -0.77 -7.14
CA GLY A 193 -1.79 -0.39 -5.72
C GLY A 193 -0.42 -0.60 -5.09
N GLY A 194 0.28 -1.68 -5.46
CA GLY A 194 1.64 -1.97 -5.04
C GLY A 194 2.68 -1.01 -5.64
N SER A 195 2.34 -0.35 -6.75
CA SER A 195 3.18 0.64 -7.42
C SER A 195 2.89 2.10 -7.01
N SER A 196 1.94 2.38 -6.12
CA SER A 196 1.49 3.75 -5.88
C SER A 196 1.13 4.06 -4.43
N GLY A 197 0.94 5.35 -4.15
CA GLY A 197 0.48 5.84 -2.85
C GLY A 197 0.31 7.36 -2.83
N LEU A 198 -0.43 7.87 -1.84
CA LEU A 198 -0.55 9.32 -1.61
C LEU A 198 0.67 9.84 -0.84
N ILE A 199 1.27 10.92 -1.35
CA ILE A 199 2.41 11.62 -0.71
C ILE A 199 2.04 13.01 -0.19
N ASP A 200 0.81 13.42 -0.43
CA ASP A 200 0.18 14.65 0.07
C ASP A 200 -1.34 14.46 0.01
N LYS A 201 -2.11 15.39 0.59
CA LYS A 201 -3.58 15.40 0.45
C LYS A 201 -4.03 15.51 -1.01
N ASP A 202 -3.21 16.15 -1.84
CA ASP A 202 -3.49 16.46 -3.25
C ASP A 202 -2.45 15.85 -4.21
N LYS A 203 -1.61 14.91 -3.76
CA LYS A 203 -0.59 14.27 -4.61
C LYS A 203 -0.63 12.76 -4.54
N TRP A 204 -0.90 12.14 -5.67
CA TRP A 204 -0.84 10.70 -5.89
C TRP A 204 0.44 10.37 -6.64
N ALA A 205 1.25 9.48 -6.08
CA ALA A 205 2.56 9.13 -6.62
C ALA A 205 2.59 7.69 -7.16
N VAL A 206 3.41 7.48 -8.20
CA VAL A 206 3.68 6.16 -8.76
C VAL A 206 5.20 5.90 -8.79
N ALA A 207 5.60 4.68 -8.45
CA ALA A 207 6.99 4.23 -8.45
C ALA A 207 7.49 3.93 -9.88
N GLY A 208 7.66 4.99 -10.66
CA GLY A 208 8.03 4.95 -12.08
C GLY A 208 7.46 6.14 -12.83
N LYS A 209 7.42 6.01 -14.16
CA LYS A 209 6.87 6.98 -15.10
C LYS A 209 5.46 6.57 -15.50
N LEU A 210 4.44 7.29 -15.05
CA LEU A 210 3.04 6.92 -15.34
C LEU A 210 2.77 6.81 -16.86
N GLU A 211 3.39 7.66 -17.66
CA GLU A 211 3.25 7.66 -19.12
C GLU A 211 3.73 6.36 -19.79
N SER A 212 4.43 5.47 -19.07
CA SER A 212 4.76 4.15 -19.59
C SER A 212 3.60 3.16 -19.54
N LEU A 213 2.51 3.49 -18.83
CA LEU A 213 1.34 2.62 -18.69
C LEU A 213 0.37 2.81 -19.86
N GLU A 214 -0.20 1.71 -20.34
CA GLU A 214 -1.27 1.72 -21.35
C GLU A 214 -2.52 2.45 -20.81
N SER A 215 -2.74 2.35 -19.50
CA SER A 215 -3.85 3.01 -18.80
C SER A 215 -3.56 4.46 -18.37
N TYR A 216 -2.46 5.07 -18.83
CA TYR A 216 -2.04 6.44 -18.46
C TYR A 216 -3.18 7.45 -18.53
N SER A 217 -3.83 7.60 -19.69
CA SER A 217 -4.84 8.65 -19.90
C SER A 217 -6.04 8.51 -18.96
N LYS A 218 -6.48 7.26 -18.71
CA LYS A 218 -7.59 6.96 -17.80
C LYS A 218 -7.23 7.29 -16.36
N ILE A 219 -6.03 6.92 -15.92
CA ILE A 219 -5.53 7.22 -14.57
C ILE A 219 -5.39 8.74 -14.40
N MET A 220 -4.83 9.43 -15.40
CA MET A 220 -4.67 10.88 -15.41
C MET A 220 -6.02 11.58 -15.18
N GLU A 221 -7.00 11.25 -16.01
CA GLU A 221 -8.33 11.86 -15.94
C GLU A 221 -8.99 11.59 -14.59
N PHE A 222 -9.01 10.33 -14.14
CA PHE A 222 -9.64 9.95 -12.88
C PHE A 222 -9.02 10.66 -11.68
N VAL A 223 -7.69 10.63 -11.54
CA VAL A 223 -6.99 11.25 -10.40
C VAL A 223 -7.13 12.78 -10.43
N SER A 224 -7.04 13.39 -11.61
CA SER A 224 -7.17 14.85 -11.76
C SER A 224 -8.58 15.34 -11.45
N ASN A 225 -9.62 14.58 -11.83
CA ASN A 225 -11.01 14.86 -11.48
C ASN A 225 -11.26 14.82 -9.96
N LYS A 226 -10.38 14.16 -9.20
CA LYS A 226 -10.37 14.18 -7.72
C LYS A 226 -9.52 15.31 -7.12
N GLY A 227 -9.12 16.28 -7.94
CA GLY A 227 -8.31 17.43 -7.54
C GLY A 227 -6.88 17.06 -7.13
N LYS A 228 -6.36 15.93 -7.62
CA LYS A 228 -5.03 15.43 -7.27
C LYS A 228 -4.06 15.58 -8.43
N LYS A 229 -2.82 15.93 -8.09
CA LYS A 229 -1.67 15.93 -9.00
C LYS A 229 -1.04 14.54 -8.99
N ILE A 230 -0.60 14.11 -10.16
CA ILE A 230 0.15 12.87 -10.32
C ILE A 230 1.65 13.17 -10.26
N ILE A 231 2.39 12.35 -9.52
CA ILE A 231 3.83 12.45 -9.35
C ILE A 231 4.48 11.13 -9.79
N SER A 232 5.19 11.17 -10.90
CA SER A 232 6.10 10.08 -11.30
C SER A 232 7.37 10.17 -10.45
N LEU A 233 7.62 9.15 -9.61
CA LEU A 233 8.82 9.12 -8.74
C LEU A 233 10.10 8.79 -9.51
N SER A 234 9.99 8.37 -10.76
CA SER A 234 11.12 8.00 -11.61
C SER A 234 10.77 8.18 -13.09
N GLY A 235 11.79 8.30 -13.94
CA GLY A 235 11.64 8.28 -15.40
C GLY A 235 11.60 6.88 -16.01
N GLN A 236 11.71 5.83 -15.20
CA GLN A 236 11.77 4.43 -15.62
C GLN A 236 10.38 3.77 -15.65
N GLN A 237 10.29 2.53 -16.11
CA GLN A 237 9.06 1.72 -16.06
C GLN A 237 8.49 1.69 -14.64
N VAL A 238 7.16 1.66 -14.53
CA VAL A 238 6.46 1.49 -13.25
C VAL A 238 6.78 0.12 -12.64
N VAL A 239 7.14 0.12 -11.35
CA VAL A 239 7.50 -1.08 -10.59
C VAL A 239 6.52 -1.26 -9.43
N ASP A 240 6.09 -2.49 -9.18
CA ASP A 240 5.39 -2.85 -7.94
C ASP A 240 6.41 -2.99 -6.81
N ILE A 241 6.25 -2.16 -5.79
CA ILE A 241 7.16 -2.02 -4.64
C ILE A 241 6.45 -2.38 -3.33
N GLY A 242 5.32 -3.10 -3.39
CA GLY A 242 4.58 -3.47 -2.18
C GLY A 242 3.98 -2.29 -1.43
N SER A 243 3.52 -1.29 -2.19
CA SER A 243 2.96 -0.02 -1.75
C SER A 243 3.99 0.97 -1.20
N LEU A 244 3.72 2.24 -1.49
CA LEU A 244 4.31 3.36 -0.74
C LEU A 244 3.43 3.64 0.47
N ILE A 245 3.89 3.30 1.68
CA ILE A 245 3.08 3.44 2.91
C ILE A 245 3.45 4.75 3.62
N PRO A 246 2.64 5.82 3.52
CA PRO A 246 2.88 7.05 4.27
C PRO A 246 2.57 6.84 5.75
N VAL A 247 3.49 7.24 6.62
CA VAL A 247 3.33 7.01 8.08
C VAL A 247 3.42 8.29 8.91
N CYS A 248 4.08 9.34 8.40
CA CYS A 248 4.07 10.67 9.00
C CYS A 248 3.82 11.75 7.93
N SER A 249 3.14 12.84 8.31
CA SER A 249 2.93 14.03 7.48
C SER A 249 3.14 15.30 8.30
N TYR A 250 3.13 16.47 7.65
CA TYR A 250 2.95 17.74 8.37
C TYR A 250 1.52 17.89 8.89
#